data_AF-A0A0Q7BDI8-F1
#
_entry.id   AF-A0A0Q7BDI8-F1
#
_cell.length_a   1.000
_cell.length_b   1.000
_cell.length_c   1.000
_cell.angle_alpha   90.00
_cell.angle_beta   90.00
_cell.angle_gamma   90.00
#
_symmetry.space_group_name_H-M   'P 1'
#
loop_
_entity.id
_entity.type
_entity.pdbx_description
1 polymer ?
#
loop_
_entity_poly.entity_id
_entity_poly.type
_entity_poly.pdbx_seq_one_letter_code
_entity_poly.pdbx_strand_id
1 'polypeptide(L)'
;MSAATIRRTCTGLLAGAMLLLVTACGSDSGGSSATDEPTTPAASPTDVESSAAPEGPACSTIWVEGATLDRKYTGCVDDTGLVAPNKVGCSSGQTFVLYGDQYWAVKGGVVKYAADGRTAAKPYRVDMAACRG
;
A
#
# COMPACT_ATOMS: atom_id res chain seq x y z
N MET A 1 51.46 -0.49 -7.50
CA MET A 1 51.80 0.72 -8.28
C MET A 1 50.61 1.01 -9.19
N SER A 2 50.03 2.22 -9.05
CA SER A 2 49.12 2.94 -9.97
C SER A 2 47.80 2.25 -10.38
N ALA A 3 46.62 2.61 -9.85
CA ALA A 3 45.84 3.86 -9.94
C ALA A 3 45.08 4.05 -11.26
N ALA A 4 43.74 4.16 -11.19
CA ALA A 4 42.93 5.14 -11.93
C ALA A 4 41.44 5.10 -11.51
N THR A 5 41.05 6.15 -10.80
CA THR A 5 39.69 6.56 -10.45
C THR A 5 38.94 7.06 -11.69
N ILE A 6 37.67 6.66 -11.89
CA ILE A 6 36.75 7.35 -12.81
C ILE A 6 35.59 7.94 -11.99
N ARG A 7 35.64 9.26 -11.83
CA ARG A 7 34.53 10.12 -11.38
C ARG A 7 33.83 10.69 -12.62
N ARG A 8 32.62 11.21 -12.37
CA ARG A 8 31.77 12.12 -13.17
C ARG A 8 30.61 11.40 -13.84
N THR A 9 29.36 11.87 -13.76
CA THR A 9 28.94 13.29 -13.83
C THR A 9 27.59 13.50 -13.13
N CYS A 10 27.48 14.55 -12.32
CA CYS A 10 26.20 15.13 -11.92
C CYS A 10 25.60 15.91 -13.10
N THR A 11 24.32 15.69 -13.38
CA THR A 11 23.46 16.49 -14.26
C THR A 11 22.04 16.22 -13.74
N GLY A 12 21.19 17.15 -13.32
CA GLY A 12 21.14 18.60 -13.49
C GLY A 12 19.69 18.97 -13.81
N LEU A 13 19.11 19.86 -13.00
CA LEU A 13 18.04 20.82 -13.31
C LEU A 13 16.55 20.39 -13.46
N LEU A 14 15.75 21.16 -12.69
CA LEU A 14 14.61 22.02 -13.09
C LEU A 14 13.15 21.54 -12.95
N ALA A 15 12.41 22.42 -12.23
CA ALA A 15 11.03 22.88 -12.45
C ALA A 15 9.90 21.85 -12.24
N GLY A 16 8.79 22.13 -11.57
CA GLY A 16 8.11 23.39 -11.26
C GLY A 16 6.59 23.15 -11.43
N ALA A 17 5.77 23.97 -10.76
CA ALA A 17 4.30 24.04 -10.87
C ALA A 17 3.50 22.87 -10.22
N MET A 18 2.33 23.05 -9.61
CA MET A 18 1.40 24.19 -9.54
C MET A 18 0.45 23.97 -8.35
N LEU A 19 0.04 25.05 -7.67
CA LEU A 19 -1.04 25.07 -6.69
C LEU A 19 -2.40 24.76 -7.35
N LEU A 20 -3.22 23.93 -6.71
CA LEU A 20 -4.66 23.87 -6.95
C LEU A 20 -5.39 24.18 -5.63
N LEU A 21 -5.93 25.40 -5.55
CA LEU A 21 -6.93 25.81 -4.58
C LEU A 21 -8.30 25.30 -5.06
N VAL A 22 -8.97 24.47 -4.26
CA VAL A 22 -10.40 24.18 -4.45
C VAL A 22 -11.16 24.89 -3.35
N THR A 23 -11.70 26.05 -3.71
CA THR A 23 -12.75 26.77 -2.97
C THR A 23 -14.10 26.17 -3.35
N ALA A 24 -14.68 25.34 -2.48
CA ALA A 24 -16.08 24.96 -2.55
C ALA A 24 -16.84 25.66 -1.41
N CYS A 25 -17.24 26.88 -1.68
CA CYS A 25 -18.20 27.65 -0.89
C CYS A 25 -19.59 27.30 -1.41
N GLY A 26 -20.44 26.75 -0.54
CA GLY A 26 -21.82 26.42 -0.85
C GLY A 26 -22.68 26.75 0.36
N SER A 27 -23.04 28.03 0.49
CA SER A 27 -24.08 28.52 1.38
C SER A 27 -25.42 28.43 0.66
N ASP A 28 -26.43 27.77 1.24
CA ASP A 28 -27.81 28.07 0.89
C ASP A 28 -28.70 28.11 2.13
N SER A 29 -29.60 29.08 2.11
CA SER A 29 -30.34 29.65 3.23
C SER A 29 -31.77 29.16 3.18
N GLY A 30 -32.37 28.85 4.32
CA GLY A 30 -33.79 28.51 4.33
C GLY A 30 -34.35 28.38 5.73
N GLY A 31 -34.77 29.49 6.32
CA GLY A 31 -35.67 29.46 7.46
C GLY A 31 -37.07 29.05 7.04
N SER A 32 -37.76 28.24 7.86
CA SER A 32 -39.22 28.29 7.98
C SER A 32 -39.68 27.58 9.25
N SER A 33 -40.34 28.40 10.08
CA SER A 33 -41.35 28.18 11.10
C SER A 33 -41.67 26.75 11.55
N ALA A 34 -41.53 26.57 12.87
CA ALA A 34 -42.17 25.53 13.65
C ALA A 34 -43.70 25.56 13.48
N THR A 35 -44.26 24.40 13.18
CA THR A 35 -45.65 24.05 13.51
C THR A 35 -45.65 22.55 13.77
N ASP A 36 -45.81 22.21 15.05
CA ASP A 36 -46.09 20.88 15.57
C ASP A 36 -47.37 20.32 14.95
N GLU A 37 -47.29 19.11 14.38
CA GLU A 37 -48.37 18.13 14.50
C GLU A 37 -47.80 16.70 14.54
N PRO A 38 -48.37 15.79 15.36
CA PRO A 38 -47.78 14.51 15.69
C PRO A 38 -48.29 13.43 14.74
N THR A 39 -47.38 12.80 14.01
CA THR A 39 -47.55 11.44 13.50
C THR A 39 -46.14 10.90 13.31
N THR A 40 -45.73 9.92 14.11
CA THR A 40 -44.48 9.19 13.86
C THR A 40 -44.84 7.89 13.17
N PRO A 41 -44.73 7.80 11.82
CA PRO A 41 -44.50 6.53 11.18
C PRO A 41 -43.21 5.92 11.73
N ALA A 42 -43.22 4.61 11.94
CA ALA A 42 -42.03 3.81 12.20
C ALA A 42 -40.98 4.08 11.10
N ALA A 43 -40.00 4.92 11.42
CA ALA A 43 -38.75 5.00 10.67
C ALA A 43 -37.78 4.08 11.39
N SER A 44 -37.64 2.85 10.88
CA SER A 44 -36.46 2.04 11.16
C SER A 44 -35.23 2.94 11.01
N PRO A 45 -34.26 2.91 11.94
CA PRO A 45 -33.00 3.57 11.69
C PRO A 45 -32.48 3.01 10.38
N THR A 46 -32.37 3.87 9.38
CA THR A 46 -31.53 3.58 8.24
C THR A 46 -30.14 3.58 8.85
N ASP A 47 -29.62 2.40 9.17
CA ASP A 47 -28.23 2.21 9.51
C ASP A 47 -27.43 2.89 8.41
N VAL A 48 -26.93 4.08 8.72
CA VAL A 48 -25.89 4.72 7.93
C VAL A 48 -24.75 3.75 8.07
N GLU A 49 -24.53 2.91 7.06
CA GLU A 49 -23.39 2.03 6.95
C GLU A 49 -22.16 2.94 6.95
N SER A 50 -21.69 3.26 8.16
CA SER A 50 -20.42 3.91 8.38
C SER A 50 -19.41 2.88 7.91
N SER A 51 -19.00 3.01 6.64
CA SER A 51 -17.91 2.22 6.08
C SER A 51 -16.70 2.43 6.96
N ALA A 52 -16.52 1.55 7.95
CA ALA A 52 -15.38 1.58 8.83
C ALA A 52 -14.12 1.53 7.96
N ALA A 53 -13.15 2.39 8.28
CA ALA A 53 -11.89 2.40 7.56
C ALA A 53 -11.27 0.98 7.62
N PRO A 54 -10.67 0.48 6.54
CA PRO A 54 -10.04 -0.82 6.52
C PRO A 54 -8.99 -0.90 7.64
N GLU A 55 -9.17 -1.85 8.56
CA GLU A 55 -8.30 -2.02 9.71
C GLU A 55 -7.01 -2.76 9.31
N GLY A 56 -5.84 -2.19 9.64
CA GLY A 56 -4.54 -2.85 9.44
C GLY A 56 -3.38 -1.88 9.24
N PRO A 57 -2.13 -2.39 9.24
CA PRO A 57 -0.96 -1.56 8.95
C PRO A 57 -0.92 -1.16 7.47
N ALA A 58 -0.43 0.04 7.18
CA ALA A 58 -0.24 0.50 5.80
C ALA A 58 0.80 -0.38 5.07
N CYS A 59 0.53 -0.72 3.82
CA CYS A 59 1.43 -1.54 3.01
C CYS A 59 2.82 -0.92 2.85
N SER A 60 2.89 0.41 2.72
CA SER A 60 4.16 1.16 2.65
C SER A 60 5.02 1.07 3.90
N THR A 61 4.43 0.77 5.06
CA THR A 61 5.17 0.57 6.32
C THR A 61 5.69 -0.86 6.45
N ILE A 62 5.01 -1.84 5.85
CA ILE A 62 5.40 -3.25 5.91
C ILE A 62 6.42 -3.60 4.82
N TRP A 63 6.21 -3.10 3.60
CA TRP A 63 7.03 -3.43 2.43
C TRP A 63 8.15 -2.43 2.22
N VAL A 64 9.12 -2.48 3.15
CA VAL A 64 10.34 -1.66 3.11
C VAL A 64 11.54 -2.56 2.82
N GLU A 65 12.35 -2.22 1.82
CA GLU A 65 13.56 -2.98 1.48
C GLU A 65 14.49 -3.12 2.71
N GLY A 66 14.98 -4.34 2.96
CA GLY A 66 15.85 -4.64 4.08
C GLY A 66 15.12 -4.87 5.42
N ALA A 67 13.84 -4.52 5.54
CA ALA A 67 13.04 -4.82 6.72
C ALA A 67 12.71 -6.32 6.81
N THR A 68 12.28 -6.77 7.99
CA THR A 68 11.81 -8.16 8.18
C THR A 68 10.30 -8.23 8.04
N LEU A 69 9.80 -9.11 7.16
CA LEU A 69 8.38 -9.40 7.05
C LEU A 69 7.94 -10.26 8.23
N ASP A 70 6.90 -9.86 8.97
CA ASP A 70 6.43 -10.62 10.13
C ASP A 70 6.05 -12.07 9.76
N ARG A 71 6.38 -13.03 10.64
CA ARG A 71 6.02 -14.45 10.47
C ARG A 71 4.51 -14.67 10.39
N LYS A 72 3.73 -13.80 11.05
CA LYS A 72 2.28 -13.78 11.11
C LYS A 72 1.66 -12.83 10.08
N TYR A 73 2.40 -12.28 9.13
CA TYR A 73 1.87 -11.34 8.13
C TYR A 73 0.62 -11.91 7.42
N THR A 74 -0.50 -11.19 7.52
CA THR A 74 -1.81 -11.57 6.98
C THR A 74 -2.32 -10.66 5.88
N GLY A 75 -1.62 -9.57 5.57
CA GLY A 75 -2.05 -8.53 4.65
C GLY A 75 -1.70 -7.15 5.18
N CYS A 76 -2.02 -6.13 4.40
CA CYS A 76 -1.83 -4.72 4.76
C CYS A 76 -2.91 -3.88 4.07
N VAL A 77 -2.99 -2.61 4.41
CA VAL A 77 -3.96 -1.67 3.84
C VAL A 77 -3.26 -0.72 2.87
N ASP A 78 -3.83 -0.52 1.69
CA ASP A 78 -3.45 0.52 0.74
C ASP A 78 -4.66 1.41 0.38
N ASP A 79 -4.50 2.28 -0.62
CA ASP A 79 -5.54 3.22 -1.06
C ASP A 79 -6.81 2.53 -1.61
N THR A 80 -6.71 1.24 -1.96
CA THR A 80 -7.81 0.40 -2.45
C THR A 80 -8.46 -0.43 -1.34
N GLY A 81 -7.87 -0.44 -0.15
CA GLY A 81 -8.36 -1.16 1.02
C GLY A 81 -7.45 -2.30 1.46
N LEU A 82 -8.04 -3.36 2.01
CA LEU A 82 -7.29 -4.50 2.53
C LEU A 82 -6.67 -5.33 1.38
N VAL A 83 -5.36 -5.34 1.31
CA VAL A 83 -4.57 -6.13 0.37
C VAL A 83 -4.27 -7.50 0.97
N ALA A 84 -4.87 -8.53 0.37
CA ALA A 84 -4.55 -9.91 0.71
C ALA A 84 -3.13 -10.27 0.23
N PRO A 85 -2.33 -10.99 1.04
CA PRO A 85 -0.98 -11.39 0.69
C PRO A 85 -1.01 -12.43 -0.43
N ASN A 86 -0.29 -12.16 -1.52
CA ASN A 86 -0.05 -13.14 -2.57
C ASN A 86 1.04 -14.12 -2.11
N LYS A 87 0.65 -15.37 -1.86
CA LYS A 87 1.51 -16.40 -1.23
C LYS A 87 1.90 -17.46 -2.25
N VAL A 88 3.15 -17.89 -2.17
CA VAL A 88 3.68 -19.09 -2.84
C VAL A 88 4.24 -20.02 -1.78
N GLY A 89 3.81 -21.28 -1.78
CA GLY A 89 4.37 -22.31 -0.92
C GLY A 89 5.72 -22.78 -1.47
N CYS A 90 6.72 -22.87 -0.59
CA CYS A 90 8.01 -23.46 -0.92
C CYS A 90 8.04 -24.95 -0.58
N SER A 91 8.88 -25.72 -1.28
CA SER A 91 9.15 -27.14 -0.98
C SER A 91 9.72 -27.35 0.43
N SER A 92 10.38 -26.34 0.99
CA SER A 92 10.85 -26.30 2.38
C SER A 92 9.73 -26.13 3.43
N GLY A 93 8.49 -25.91 3.00
CA GLY A 93 7.35 -25.59 3.88
C GLY A 93 7.25 -24.11 4.27
N GLN A 94 8.21 -23.28 3.86
CA GLN A 94 8.14 -21.83 4.07
C GLN A 94 7.09 -21.18 3.15
N THR A 95 6.57 -20.03 3.56
CA THR A 95 5.68 -19.21 2.73
C THR A 95 6.42 -18.02 2.16
N PHE A 96 6.57 -18.01 0.84
CA PHE A 96 7.03 -16.87 0.06
C PHE A 96 5.86 -15.92 -0.19
N VAL A 97 6.06 -14.61 -0.06
CA VAL A 97 5.02 -13.59 -0.18
C VAL A 97 5.47 -12.55 -1.18
N LEU A 98 4.53 -12.15 -2.04
CA LEU A 98 4.70 -11.20 -3.12
C LEU A 98 3.85 -9.96 -2.82
N TYR A 99 4.37 -8.78 -3.13
CA TYR A 99 3.60 -7.54 -3.06
C TYR A 99 3.93 -6.63 -4.24
N GLY A 100 2.87 -6.19 -4.92
CA GLY A 100 2.96 -5.55 -6.22
C GLY A 100 3.87 -6.31 -7.19
N ASP A 101 4.53 -5.56 -8.06
CA ASP A 101 5.51 -6.09 -9.01
C ASP A 101 6.95 -5.99 -8.53
N GLN A 102 7.22 -5.36 -7.39
CA GLN A 102 8.59 -5.00 -7.01
C GLN A 102 9.09 -5.70 -5.75
N TYR A 103 8.20 -6.11 -4.85
CA TYR A 103 8.59 -6.66 -3.56
C TYR A 103 8.36 -8.16 -3.44
N TRP A 104 9.24 -8.80 -2.66
CA TRP A 104 9.08 -10.18 -2.21
C TRP A 104 9.83 -10.46 -0.92
N ALA A 105 9.34 -11.44 -0.15
CA ALA A 105 10.01 -11.95 1.04
C ALA A 105 9.50 -13.36 1.39
N VAL A 106 10.27 -14.11 2.18
CA VAL A 106 9.70 -15.23 2.94
C VAL A 106 9.12 -14.67 4.24
N LYS A 107 8.02 -15.22 4.75
CA LYS A 107 7.50 -14.86 6.08
C LYS A 107 8.57 -15.06 7.17
N GLY A 108 8.84 -14.03 7.96
CA GLY A 108 9.94 -13.99 8.93
C GLY A 108 11.31 -13.70 8.33
N GLY A 109 11.39 -13.42 7.04
CA GLY A 109 12.62 -13.12 6.31
C GLY A 109 12.71 -11.67 5.86
N VAL A 110 13.80 -11.34 5.17
CA VAL A 110 14.08 -9.99 4.69
C VAL A 110 13.25 -9.66 3.45
N VAL A 111 12.65 -8.48 3.46
CA VAL A 111 11.97 -7.87 2.31
C VAL A 111 13.01 -7.41 1.29
N LYS A 112 12.84 -7.89 0.06
CA LYS A 112 13.65 -7.52 -1.09
C LYS A 112 12.81 -6.68 -2.06
N TYR A 113 13.48 -5.81 -2.79
CA TYR A 113 12.88 -4.88 -3.74
C TYR A 113 13.62 -4.94 -5.09
N ALA A 114 12.90 -4.64 -6.16
CA ALA A 114 13.47 -4.47 -7.49
C ALA A 114 12.71 -3.37 -8.23
N ALA A 115 13.40 -2.25 -8.50
CA ALA A 115 12.81 -1.08 -9.16
C ALA A 115 12.25 -1.43 -10.56
N ASP A 116 13.00 -2.20 -11.35
CA ASP A 116 12.62 -2.63 -12.70
C ASP A 116 11.64 -3.83 -12.72
N GLY A 117 11.10 -4.19 -11.56
CA GLY A 117 10.21 -5.32 -11.39
C GLY A 117 10.93 -6.59 -10.94
N ARG A 118 10.25 -7.29 -10.03
CA ARG A 118 10.66 -8.53 -9.37
C ARG A 118 10.98 -9.64 -10.37
N THR A 119 10.16 -9.85 -11.40
CA THR A 119 10.36 -10.95 -12.37
C THR A 119 11.62 -10.78 -13.22
N ALA A 120 11.99 -9.53 -13.52
CA ALA A 120 13.24 -9.18 -14.20
C ALA A 120 14.47 -9.30 -13.28
N ALA A 121 14.29 -9.22 -11.96
CA ALA A 121 15.37 -9.28 -10.99
C ALA A 121 16.00 -10.68 -10.89
N LYS A 122 17.31 -10.76 -11.10
CA LYS A 122 18.11 -11.97 -10.82
C LYS A 122 17.89 -12.53 -9.41
N PRO A 123 17.92 -11.73 -8.31
CA PRO A 123 17.75 -12.28 -6.96
C PRO A 123 16.38 -12.94 -6.75
N TYR A 124 15.30 -12.39 -7.29
CA TYR A 124 13.98 -13.03 -7.20
C TYR A 124 13.97 -14.42 -7.86
N ARG A 125 14.52 -14.55 -9.07
CA ARG A 125 14.56 -15.84 -9.76
C ARG A 125 15.36 -16.89 -8.98
N VAL A 126 16.49 -16.47 -8.38
CA VAL A 126 17.30 -17.34 -7.52
C VAL A 126 16.51 -17.78 -6.28
N ASP A 127 15.86 -16.84 -5.59
CA ASP A 127 15.07 -17.17 -4.40
C ASP A 127 13.87 -18.08 -4.73
N MET A 128 13.20 -17.83 -5.86
CA MET A 128 12.07 -18.66 -6.32
C MET A 128 12.50 -20.05 -6.76
N ALA A 129 13.67 -20.20 -7.38
CA ALA A 129 14.25 -21.51 -7.66
C ALA A 129 14.53 -22.26 -6.35
N ALA A 130 15.19 -21.61 -5.39
CA ALA A 130 15.44 -22.20 -4.07
C ALA A 130 14.14 -22.56 -3.33
N CYS A 131 13.10 -21.75 -3.48
CA CYS A 131 11.77 -22.03 -2.91
C CYS A 131 11.11 -23.27 -3.54
N ARG A 132 11.36 -23.59 -4.81
CA ARG A 132 10.70 -24.70 -5.52
C ARG A 132 11.45 -26.03 -5.43
N GLY A 133 12.75 -26.01 -5.07
CA GLY A 133 13.63 -27.19 -5.09
C GLY A 133 14.21 -27.44 -6.49
#